data_AF-A0A349YDN3-F1
#
_entry.id   AF-A0A349YDN3-F1
#
_cell.length_a   1.000
_cell.length_b   1.000
_cell.length_c   1.000
_cell.angle_alpha   90.00
_cell.angle_beta   90.00
_cell.angle_gamma   90.00
#
_symmetry.space_group_name_H-M   'P 1'
#
loop_
_entity.id
_entity.type
_entity.pdbx_description
1 polymer ?
#
loop_
_entity_poly.entity_id
_entity_poly.type
_entity_poly.pdbx_seq_one_letter_code
_entity_poly.pdbx_strand_id
1 'polypeptide(L)'
;MFSFLKPRKVSKVSDNSEEAAQTASDSMSRKSWADSLSLTRSKLGKRIAEIFSTNTLVDDDLFEQLETVLLTSDVGVSATQQLIKKTRAIAKKNNLQTASEVKGALKTEMLSLLNRLSNPSQEKAGHPYVILIAGVNGAGKTTTIGKLTKQFTEAGKSVLLAAGDTFRAAAEEQIKIWGERNQVTVVSQERGDSAAVIFDAIQSAQSKNIDIVLADTAGRLPTQKHLMAELEKVKRVMSKAIDTAPNEVTLVIDANTGQNAIEQVKSFDKALGVDSIVLTKLDGTAKGGCLFGVAEYRDIPIKYVGIGEGIEDLIPFSAEDFIDAMFEE
;
A
#
# COMPACT_ATOMS: atom_id res chain seq x y z
N MET A 1 61.83 -22.20 -34.27
CA MET A 1 60.65 -22.51 -35.10
C MET A 1 59.43 -22.55 -34.19
N PHE A 2 58.23 -22.24 -34.70
CA PHE A 2 56.93 -22.05 -34.00
C PHE A 2 56.80 -20.66 -33.35
N SER A 3 56.08 -19.65 -33.86
CA SER A 3 54.93 -19.50 -34.79
C SER A 3 53.55 -19.94 -34.25
N PHE A 4 52.75 -18.90 -33.95
CA PHE A 4 51.28 -18.75 -33.91
C PHE A 4 50.42 -19.51 -32.88
N LEU A 5 49.82 -18.75 -31.95
CA LEU A 5 48.41 -18.84 -31.55
C LEU A 5 47.94 -17.50 -30.95
N LYS A 6 46.94 -16.85 -31.58
CA LYS A 6 46.25 -15.63 -31.10
C LYS A 6 45.32 -15.95 -29.92
N PRO A 7 45.12 -15.03 -28.96
CA PRO A 7 44.03 -15.15 -27.99
C PRO A 7 42.68 -14.84 -28.66
N ARG A 8 41.69 -15.70 -28.38
CA ARG A 8 40.28 -15.57 -28.79
C ARG A 8 39.62 -14.49 -27.92
N LYS A 9 39.03 -13.46 -28.52
CA LYS A 9 38.13 -12.51 -27.82
C LYS A 9 36.93 -13.29 -27.31
N VAL A 10 36.72 -13.31 -26.00
CA VAL A 10 35.44 -13.66 -25.39
C VAL A 10 34.56 -12.42 -25.48
N SER A 11 33.51 -12.48 -26.30
CA SER A 11 32.47 -11.46 -26.37
C SER A 11 31.60 -11.53 -25.12
N LYS A 12 31.54 -10.43 -24.36
CA LYS A 12 30.48 -10.18 -23.36
C LYS A 12 29.13 -10.18 -24.07
N VAL A 13 28.28 -11.14 -23.73
CA VAL A 13 26.85 -11.14 -24.06
C VAL A 13 26.13 -11.43 -22.74
N SER A 14 25.84 -10.38 -21.96
CA SER A 14 24.92 -10.44 -20.79
C SER A 14 24.78 -9.04 -20.17
N ASP A 15 24.01 -8.14 -20.79
CA ASP A 15 23.56 -6.88 -20.16
C ASP A 15 22.20 -6.44 -20.76
N ASN A 16 21.92 -6.76 -22.03
CA ASN A 16 20.70 -6.31 -22.72
C ASN A 16 19.38 -6.98 -22.29
N SER A 17 19.40 -8.12 -21.60
CA SER A 17 18.18 -8.87 -21.25
C SER A 17 17.55 -8.42 -19.94
N GLU A 18 18.35 -7.99 -18.97
CA GLU A 18 17.86 -7.46 -17.70
C GLU A 18 17.32 -6.03 -17.89
N GLU A 19 18.01 -5.21 -18.66
CA GLU A 19 17.59 -3.83 -18.98
C GLU A 19 16.27 -3.81 -19.79
N ALA A 20 16.08 -4.78 -20.71
CA ALA A 20 14.85 -4.94 -21.47
C ALA A 20 13.68 -5.48 -20.63
N ALA A 21 13.95 -6.37 -19.66
CA ALA A 21 12.94 -6.88 -18.73
C ALA A 21 12.50 -5.79 -17.72
N GLN A 22 13.45 -5.00 -17.22
CA GLN A 22 13.21 -3.87 -16.31
C GLN A 22 12.41 -2.76 -17.01
N THR A 23 12.78 -2.39 -18.24
CA THR A 23 12.03 -1.38 -19.00
C THR A 23 10.63 -1.86 -19.39
N ALA A 24 10.45 -3.15 -19.66
CA ALA A 24 9.13 -3.73 -19.91
C ALA A 24 8.26 -3.74 -18.64
N SER A 25 8.81 -4.14 -17.48
CA SER A 25 8.10 -4.10 -16.19
C SER A 25 7.75 -2.68 -15.78
N ASP A 26 8.66 -1.72 -15.98
CA ASP A 26 8.43 -0.30 -15.65
C ASP A 26 7.41 0.35 -16.60
N SER A 27 7.33 -0.10 -17.84
CA SER A 27 6.31 0.37 -18.79
C SER A 27 4.92 -0.21 -18.49
N MET A 28 4.88 -1.45 -18.00
CA MET A 28 3.64 -2.13 -17.62
C MET A 28 3.12 -1.60 -16.29
N SER A 29 3.99 -1.31 -15.32
CA SER A 29 3.63 -0.67 -14.06
C SER A 29 3.08 0.74 -14.29
N ARG A 30 3.74 1.56 -15.12
CA ARG A 30 3.25 2.92 -15.45
C ARG A 30 1.88 2.93 -16.13
N LYS A 31 1.63 2.02 -17.08
CA LYS A 31 0.28 1.87 -17.67
C LYS A 31 -0.76 1.49 -16.62
N SER A 32 -0.40 0.58 -15.71
CA SER A 32 -1.26 0.14 -14.62
C SER A 32 -1.62 1.27 -13.64
N TRP A 33 -0.66 2.15 -13.33
CA TRP A 33 -0.90 3.37 -12.55
C TRP A 33 -1.79 4.38 -13.28
N ALA A 34 -1.53 4.65 -14.56
CA ALA A 34 -2.30 5.59 -15.35
C ALA A 34 -3.77 5.16 -15.53
N ASP A 35 -4.02 3.86 -15.67
CA ASP A 35 -5.36 3.31 -15.80
C ASP A 35 -6.10 3.33 -14.45
N SER A 36 -5.43 2.89 -13.38
CA SER A 36 -6.03 2.85 -12.03
C SER A 36 -6.30 4.23 -11.45
N LEU A 37 -5.44 5.22 -11.71
CA LEU A 37 -5.66 6.58 -11.24
C LEU A 37 -6.50 7.43 -12.22
N SER A 38 -7.04 6.86 -13.30
CA SER A 38 -7.79 7.59 -14.32
C SER A 38 -8.93 8.45 -13.75
N LEU A 39 -9.66 7.94 -12.76
CA LEU A 39 -10.72 8.68 -12.05
C LEU A 39 -10.16 9.81 -11.17
N THR A 40 -9.08 9.54 -10.44
CA THR A 40 -8.38 10.58 -9.64
C THR A 40 -7.81 11.68 -10.55
N ARG A 41 -7.14 11.32 -11.64
CA ARG A 41 -6.66 12.23 -12.68
C ARG A 41 -7.80 13.06 -13.28
N SER A 42 -8.94 12.44 -13.58
CA SER A 42 -10.09 13.14 -14.16
C SER A 42 -10.69 14.22 -13.27
N LYS A 43 -10.60 14.08 -11.94
CA LYS A 43 -11.16 15.05 -10.98
C LYS A 43 -10.12 16.01 -10.44
N LEU A 44 -9.00 15.50 -9.93
CA LEU A 44 -7.96 16.30 -9.30
C LEU A 44 -7.01 16.88 -10.36
N GLY A 45 -6.44 16.01 -11.21
CA GLY A 45 -5.49 16.42 -12.26
C GLY A 45 -6.08 17.47 -13.21
N LYS A 46 -7.30 17.24 -13.72
CA LYS A 46 -7.99 18.20 -14.60
C LYS A 46 -8.29 19.54 -13.93
N ARG A 47 -8.81 19.54 -12.69
CA ARG A 47 -9.09 20.79 -11.97
C ARG A 47 -7.82 21.58 -11.67
N ILE A 48 -6.75 20.88 -11.30
CA ILE A 48 -5.43 21.48 -11.13
C ILE A 48 -4.95 22.08 -12.46
N ALA A 49 -5.05 21.34 -13.56
CA ALA A 49 -4.65 21.82 -14.88
C ALA A 49 -5.48 23.03 -15.35
N GLU A 50 -6.79 23.03 -15.07
CA GLU A 50 -7.69 24.15 -15.35
C GLU A 50 -7.25 25.42 -14.60
N ILE A 51 -7.02 25.33 -13.29
CA ILE A 51 -6.53 26.45 -12.45
C ILE A 51 -5.24 27.03 -13.03
N PHE A 52 -4.30 26.17 -13.46
CA PHE A 52 -3.03 26.60 -14.01
C PHE A 52 -3.12 27.09 -15.47
N SER A 53 -4.20 26.77 -16.18
CA SER A 53 -4.44 27.26 -17.55
C SER A 53 -5.15 28.61 -17.56
N THR A 54 -5.99 28.89 -16.56
CA THR A 54 -6.77 30.14 -16.46
C THR A 54 -6.03 31.25 -15.73
N ASN A 55 -5.23 30.90 -14.71
CA ASN A 55 -4.48 31.89 -13.94
C ASN A 55 -3.11 32.13 -14.58
N THR A 56 -2.85 33.37 -14.99
CA THR A 56 -1.56 33.79 -15.57
C THR A 56 -0.62 34.40 -14.53
N LEU A 57 -1.14 34.80 -13.37
CA LEU A 57 -0.40 35.44 -12.29
C LEU A 57 -0.30 34.54 -11.07
N VAL A 58 0.79 34.68 -10.32
CA VAL A 58 0.99 34.02 -9.03
C VAL A 58 0.51 34.98 -7.93
N ASP A 59 -0.78 34.88 -7.60
CA ASP A 59 -1.46 35.72 -6.61
C ASP A 59 -2.16 34.88 -5.52
N ASP A 60 -2.81 35.53 -4.56
CA ASP A 60 -3.49 34.86 -3.47
C ASP A 60 -4.69 34.02 -3.95
N ASP A 61 -5.40 34.48 -4.97
CA ASP A 61 -6.56 33.80 -5.57
C ASP A 61 -6.16 32.43 -6.14
N LEU A 62 -5.00 32.34 -6.82
CA LEU A 62 -4.46 31.07 -7.31
C LEU A 62 -4.33 30.03 -6.18
N PHE A 63 -3.77 30.43 -5.04
CA PHE A 63 -3.53 29.53 -3.93
C PHE A 63 -4.82 29.16 -3.18
N GLU A 64 -5.81 30.05 -3.10
CA GLU A 64 -7.13 29.72 -2.54
C GLU A 64 -7.87 28.70 -3.41
N GLN A 65 -7.77 28.81 -4.73
CA GLN A 65 -8.32 27.82 -5.66
C GLN A 65 -7.61 26.46 -5.50
N LEU A 66 -6.28 26.45 -5.39
CA LEU A 66 -5.52 25.23 -5.13
C LEU A 66 -5.92 24.57 -3.81
N GLU A 67 -6.06 25.36 -2.74
CA GLU A 67 -6.52 24.87 -1.43
C GLU A 67 -7.89 24.19 -1.56
N THR A 68 -8.84 24.86 -2.22
CA THR A 68 -10.19 24.33 -2.48
C THR A 68 -10.12 22.99 -3.22
N VAL A 69 -9.32 22.91 -4.28
CA VAL A 69 -9.19 21.67 -5.06
C VAL A 69 -8.63 20.53 -4.22
N LEU A 70 -7.54 20.77 -3.48
CA LEU A 70 -6.94 19.76 -2.60
C LEU A 70 -7.95 19.27 -1.54
N LEU A 71 -8.69 20.17 -0.90
CA LEU A 71 -9.73 19.80 0.06
C LEU A 71 -10.83 18.96 -0.57
N THR A 72 -11.34 19.34 -1.75
CA THR A 72 -12.40 18.58 -2.44
C THR A 72 -11.95 17.23 -3.00
N SER A 73 -10.64 16.96 -3.02
CA SER A 73 -10.04 15.70 -3.46
C SER A 73 -9.58 14.81 -2.30
N ASP A 74 -10.17 15.00 -1.11
CA ASP A 74 -9.91 14.18 0.07
C ASP A 74 -8.43 14.21 0.54
N VAL A 75 -7.69 15.31 0.31
CA VAL A 75 -6.33 15.50 0.86
C VAL A 75 -6.36 15.71 2.38
N GLY A 76 -7.39 16.40 2.86
CA GLY A 76 -7.60 16.70 4.28
C GLY A 76 -7.01 18.04 4.70
N VAL A 77 -7.59 18.64 5.74
CA VAL A 77 -7.32 20.05 6.11
C VAL A 77 -5.85 20.28 6.48
N SER A 78 -5.29 19.46 7.38
CA SER A 78 -3.90 19.64 7.84
C SER A 78 -2.89 19.51 6.69
N ALA A 79 -3.03 18.44 5.90
CA ALA A 79 -2.16 18.20 4.76
C ALA A 79 -2.28 19.30 3.68
N THR A 80 -3.50 19.74 3.36
CA THR A 80 -3.70 20.86 2.42
C THR A 80 -3.04 22.14 2.90
N GLN A 81 -3.26 22.54 4.15
CA GLN A 81 -2.66 23.75 4.71
C GLN A 81 -1.13 23.69 4.69
N GLN A 82 -0.56 22.52 5.00
CA GLN A 82 0.89 22.31 4.94
C GLN A 82 1.42 22.43 3.50
N LEU A 83 0.75 21.78 2.54
CA LEU A 83 1.13 21.82 1.12
C LEU A 83 1.07 23.26 0.60
N ILE A 84 -0.04 23.97 0.80
CA ILE A 84 -0.20 25.36 0.34
C ILE A 84 0.85 26.28 0.97
N LYS A 85 1.07 26.17 2.29
CA LYS A 85 2.07 26.98 2.99
C LYS A 85 3.48 26.78 2.43
N LYS A 86 3.87 25.53 2.20
CA LYS A 86 5.20 25.21 1.64
C LYS A 86 5.33 25.66 0.19
N THR A 87 4.32 25.40 -0.64
CA THR A 87 4.31 25.82 -2.05
C THR A 87 4.41 27.34 -2.17
N ARG A 88 3.67 28.10 -1.35
CA ARG A 88 3.79 29.57 -1.27
C ARG A 88 5.20 30.02 -0.88
N ALA A 89 5.81 29.36 0.10
CA ALA A 89 7.18 29.69 0.53
C ALA A 89 8.21 29.43 -0.58
N ILE A 90 8.08 28.33 -1.32
CA ILE A 90 8.92 28.00 -2.48
C ILE A 90 8.71 29.02 -3.60
N ALA A 91 7.45 29.34 -3.91
CA ALA A 91 7.11 30.31 -4.94
C ALA A 91 7.75 31.68 -4.67
N LYS A 92 7.67 32.17 -3.43
CA LYS A 92 8.29 33.42 -3.01
C LYS A 92 9.82 33.35 -3.02
N LYS A 93 10.40 32.26 -2.50
CA LYS A 93 11.87 32.10 -2.41
C LYS A 93 12.53 32.05 -3.78
N ASN A 94 11.90 31.35 -4.73
CA ASN A 94 12.44 31.15 -6.08
C ASN A 94 11.90 32.19 -7.07
N ASN A 95 11.09 33.13 -6.61
CA ASN A 95 10.47 34.17 -7.44
C ASN A 95 9.74 33.58 -8.66
N LEU A 96 8.95 32.51 -8.45
CA LEU A 96 8.20 31.85 -9.51
C LEU A 96 7.18 32.84 -10.11
N GLN A 97 7.15 32.94 -11.43
CA GLN A 97 6.36 33.95 -12.15
C GLN A 97 5.12 33.35 -12.81
N THR A 98 5.07 32.03 -12.98
CA THR A 98 4.02 31.37 -13.74
C THR A 98 3.29 30.31 -12.93
N ALA A 99 2.03 30.11 -13.27
CA ALA A 99 1.20 29.03 -12.73
C ALA A 99 1.83 27.65 -12.93
N SER A 100 2.48 27.40 -14.09
CA SER A 100 3.19 26.15 -14.37
C SER A 100 4.36 25.89 -13.41
N GLU A 101 5.13 26.93 -13.05
CA GLU A 101 6.18 26.79 -12.05
C GLU A 101 5.61 26.46 -10.65
N VAL A 102 4.47 27.06 -10.29
CA VAL A 102 3.76 26.75 -9.05
C VAL A 102 3.21 25.32 -9.06
N LYS A 103 2.70 24.82 -10.21
CA LYS A 103 2.33 23.40 -10.41
C LYS A 103 3.51 22.48 -10.12
N GLY A 104 4.69 22.81 -10.66
CA GLY A 104 5.93 22.08 -10.39
C GLY A 104 6.29 22.05 -8.90
N ALA A 105 6.25 23.21 -8.24
CA ALA A 105 6.52 23.32 -6.81
C ALA A 105 5.54 22.49 -5.95
N LEU A 106 4.25 22.53 -6.28
CA LEU A 106 3.23 21.72 -5.61
C LEU A 106 3.49 20.22 -5.81
N LYS A 107 3.77 19.80 -7.04
CA LYS A 107 4.10 18.41 -7.36
C LYS A 107 5.28 17.90 -6.54
N THR A 108 6.35 18.69 -6.45
CA THR A 108 7.53 18.37 -5.64
C THR A 108 7.20 18.20 -4.16
N GLU A 109 6.37 19.08 -3.59
CA GLU A 109 5.99 18.94 -2.17
C GLU A 109 5.04 17.78 -1.91
N MET A 110 4.12 17.50 -2.82
CA MET A 110 3.27 16.31 -2.73
C MET A 110 4.11 15.03 -2.78
N LEU A 111 5.09 14.97 -3.70
CA LEU A 111 6.05 13.87 -3.77
C LEU A 111 6.89 13.73 -2.50
N SER A 112 7.41 14.85 -1.97
CA SER A 112 8.17 14.85 -0.72
C SER A 112 7.36 14.31 0.46
N LEU A 113 6.06 14.61 0.50
CA LEU A 113 5.16 14.14 1.55
C LEU A 113 4.92 12.64 1.45
N LEU A 114 4.65 12.12 0.24
CA LEU A 114 4.39 10.69 0.02
C LEU A 114 5.65 9.83 0.08
N ASN A 115 6.82 10.35 -0.26
CA ASN A 115 8.08 9.61 -0.14
C ASN A 115 8.36 9.15 1.31
N ARG A 116 7.81 9.86 2.31
CA ARG A 116 7.88 9.40 3.71
C ARG A 116 7.16 8.08 3.93
N LEU A 117 6.14 7.79 3.12
CA LEU A 117 5.36 6.56 3.14
C LEU A 117 5.91 5.48 2.20
N SER A 118 6.87 5.79 1.33
CA SER A 118 7.48 4.83 0.40
C SER A 118 8.65 4.06 0.99
N ASN A 119 9.04 4.34 2.24
CA ASN A 119 10.14 3.61 2.87
C ASN A 119 9.73 2.15 3.14
N PRO A 120 10.50 1.14 2.69
CA PRO A 120 10.22 -0.24 3.09
C PRO A 120 10.30 -0.33 4.61
N SER A 121 9.26 -0.87 5.25
CA SER A 121 9.36 -1.24 6.66
C SER A 121 10.57 -2.17 6.81
N GLN A 122 11.45 -1.89 7.77
CA GLN A 122 12.51 -2.84 8.08
C GLN A 122 11.83 -4.14 8.52
N GLU A 123 11.99 -5.19 7.72
CA GLU A 123 11.45 -6.50 8.05
C GLU A 123 12.02 -6.93 9.40
N LYS A 124 11.14 -7.10 10.38
CA LYS A 124 11.55 -7.57 11.71
C LYS A 124 12.00 -9.02 11.58
N ALA A 125 13.19 -9.33 12.05
CA ALA A 125 13.72 -10.69 12.05
C ALA A 125 12.74 -11.66 12.76
N GLY A 126 12.65 -12.89 12.24
CA GLY A 126 11.85 -13.97 12.82
C GLY A 126 11.55 -15.04 11.78
N HIS A 127 11.40 -16.29 12.23
CA HIS A 127 10.99 -17.42 11.39
C HIS A 127 10.01 -18.31 12.18
N PRO A 128 8.77 -18.52 11.69
CA PRO A 128 8.18 -17.89 10.50
C PRO A 128 8.04 -16.36 10.65
N TYR A 129 8.02 -15.64 9.52
CA TYR A 129 7.63 -14.24 9.47
C TYR A 129 6.11 -14.14 9.50
N VAL A 130 5.54 -13.59 10.58
CA VAL A 130 4.10 -13.58 10.81
C VAL A 130 3.50 -12.20 10.51
N ILE A 131 2.60 -12.14 9.52
CA ILE A 131 1.90 -10.93 9.10
C ILE A 131 0.44 -11.01 9.57
N LEU A 132 0.05 -10.08 10.44
CA LEU A 132 -1.35 -9.90 10.86
C LEU A 132 -2.02 -8.90 9.92
N ILE A 133 -3.04 -9.35 9.19
CA ILE A 133 -3.81 -8.51 8.27
C ILE A 133 -5.04 -7.98 9.00
N ALA A 134 -5.09 -6.67 9.22
CA ALA A 134 -6.18 -5.97 9.90
C ALA A 134 -6.90 -4.98 8.97
N GLY A 135 -8.09 -4.53 9.38
CA GLY A 135 -8.90 -3.58 8.62
C GLY A 135 -10.38 -3.89 8.65
N VAL A 136 -11.19 -2.93 8.20
CA VAL A 136 -12.66 -3.06 8.25
C VAL A 136 -13.19 -4.08 7.22
N ASN A 137 -14.44 -4.50 7.38
CA ASN A 137 -15.12 -5.31 6.36
C ASN A 137 -15.19 -4.58 5.02
N GLY A 138 -15.03 -5.33 3.93
CA GLY A 138 -15.06 -4.78 2.58
C GLY A 138 -13.79 -4.02 2.17
N ALA A 139 -12.81 -3.84 3.07
CA ALA A 139 -11.53 -3.20 2.73
C ALA A 139 -10.62 -4.05 1.82
N GLY A 140 -10.95 -5.33 1.62
CA GLY A 140 -10.20 -6.22 0.72
C GLY A 140 -9.19 -7.15 1.42
N LYS A 141 -9.20 -7.28 2.75
CA LYS A 141 -8.27 -8.13 3.52
C LYS A 141 -8.01 -9.52 2.93
N THR A 142 -9.06 -10.33 2.80
CA THR A 142 -8.95 -11.71 2.30
C THR A 142 -8.47 -11.76 0.85
N THR A 143 -8.85 -10.79 0.01
CA THR A 143 -8.32 -10.65 -1.36
C THR A 143 -6.84 -10.28 -1.34
N THR A 144 -6.43 -9.33 -0.49
CA THR A 144 -5.02 -8.96 -0.31
C THR A 144 -4.19 -10.15 0.17
N ILE A 145 -4.70 -10.98 1.08
CA ILE A 145 -4.05 -12.23 1.50
C ILE A 145 -3.82 -13.15 0.31
N GLY A 146 -4.83 -13.35 -0.54
CA GLY A 146 -4.71 -14.16 -1.75
C GLY A 146 -3.62 -13.69 -2.71
N LYS A 147 -3.57 -12.37 -2.96
CA LYS A 147 -2.56 -11.75 -3.83
C LYS A 147 -1.15 -11.83 -3.23
N LEU A 148 -1.00 -11.54 -1.93
CA LEU A 148 0.28 -11.67 -1.23
C LEU A 148 0.77 -13.12 -1.18
N THR A 149 -0.14 -14.08 -0.99
CA THR A 149 0.18 -15.52 -1.02
C THR A 149 0.85 -15.87 -2.33
N LYS A 150 0.25 -15.47 -3.45
CA LYS A 150 0.82 -15.71 -4.77
C LYS A 150 2.21 -15.10 -4.89
N GLN A 151 2.36 -13.80 -4.60
CA GLN A 151 3.65 -13.10 -4.70
C GLN A 151 4.76 -13.77 -3.88
N PHE A 152 4.47 -14.17 -2.64
CA PHE A 152 5.44 -14.86 -1.80
C PHE A 152 5.78 -16.25 -2.33
N THR A 153 4.79 -17.01 -2.81
CA THR A 153 5.05 -18.33 -3.42
C THR A 153 5.85 -18.23 -4.73
N GLU A 154 5.61 -17.22 -5.56
CA GLU A 154 6.38 -16.95 -6.78
C GLU A 154 7.81 -16.51 -6.47
N ALA A 155 8.00 -15.80 -5.34
CA ALA A 155 9.32 -15.52 -4.78
C ALA A 155 10.00 -16.74 -4.11
N GLY A 156 9.42 -17.93 -4.22
CA GLY A 156 9.96 -19.19 -3.71
C GLY A 156 9.84 -19.36 -2.19
N LYS A 157 8.99 -18.57 -1.52
CA LYS A 157 8.72 -18.71 -0.08
C LYS A 157 7.60 -19.71 0.17
N SER A 158 7.76 -20.50 1.23
CA SER A 158 6.68 -21.34 1.74
C SER A 158 5.71 -20.49 2.57
N VAL A 159 4.41 -20.62 2.32
CA VAL A 159 3.36 -19.80 2.94
C VAL A 159 2.31 -20.68 3.62
N LEU A 160 1.81 -20.23 4.78
CA LEU A 160 0.67 -20.81 5.47
C LEU A 160 -0.35 -19.71 5.78
N LEU A 161 -1.64 -20.00 5.57
CA LEU A 161 -2.73 -19.06 5.83
C LEU A 161 -3.45 -19.42 7.13
N ALA A 162 -3.74 -18.43 7.96
CA ALA A 162 -4.59 -18.59 9.14
C ALA A 162 -5.94 -17.93 8.92
N ALA A 163 -7.01 -18.72 8.94
CA ALA A 163 -8.39 -18.26 8.73
C ALA A 163 -8.98 -17.65 10.02
N GLY A 164 -8.46 -16.49 10.44
CA GLY A 164 -8.86 -15.84 11.69
C GLY A 164 -10.15 -14.99 11.61
N ASP A 165 -10.78 -14.79 10.45
CA ASP A 165 -12.15 -14.22 10.35
C ASP A 165 -13.20 -15.30 10.66
N THR A 166 -13.23 -15.78 11.91
CA THR A 166 -14.08 -16.90 12.35
C THR A 166 -15.56 -16.53 12.48
N PHE A 167 -15.91 -15.25 12.33
CA PHE A 167 -17.29 -14.76 12.37
C PHE A 167 -18.01 -14.90 11.03
N ARG A 168 -17.28 -15.02 9.92
CA ARG A 168 -17.83 -15.02 8.56
C ARG A 168 -17.47 -16.31 7.85
N ALA A 169 -18.43 -17.25 7.78
CA ALA A 169 -18.27 -18.51 7.04
C ALA A 169 -17.80 -18.30 5.59
N ALA A 170 -18.33 -17.28 4.90
CA ALA A 170 -17.91 -16.94 3.54
C ALA A 170 -16.44 -16.44 3.46
N ALA A 171 -15.90 -15.81 4.51
CA ALA A 171 -14.51 -15.41 4.54
C ALA A 171 -13.58 -16.62 4.72
N GLU A 172 -13.97 -17.57 5.57
CA GLU A 172 -13.28 -18.85 5.72
C GLU A 172 -13.27 -19.69 4.43
N GLU A 173 -14.40 -19.75 3.73
CA GLU A 173 -14.48 -20.42 2.42
C GLU A 173 -13.58 -19.72 1.38
N GLN A 174 -13.62 -18.39 1.34
CA GLN A 174 -12.80 -17.60 0.43
C GLN A 174 -11.30 -17.81 0.65
N ILE A 175 -10.82 -17.81 1.90
CA ILE A 175 -9.39 -18.05 2.19
C ILE A 175 -8.97 -19.50 1.90
N LYS A 176 -9.87 -20.49 2.05
CA LYS A 176 -9.62 -21.87 1.62
C LYS A 176 -9.45 -21.98 0.11
N ILE A 177 -10.31 -21.32 -0.67
CA ILE A 177 -10.17 -21.25 -2.14
C ILE A 177 -8.81 -20.62 -2.53
N TRP A 178 -8.40 -19.56 -1.83
CA TRP A 178 -7.07 -18.96 -2.04
C TRP A 178 -5.93 -19.93 -1.68
N GLY A 179 -6.11 -20.72 -0.63
CA GLY A 179 -5.18 -21.76 -0.24
C GLY A 179 -5.02 -22.84 -1.31
N GLU A 180 -6.13 -23.40 -1.77
CA GLU A 180 -6.17 -24.42 -2.83
C GLU A 180 -5.55 -23.90 -4.13
N ARG A 181 -5.91 -22.67 -4.55
CA ARG A 181 -5.41 -22.05 -5.78
C ARG A 181 -3.90 -21.87 -5.79
N ASN A 182 -3.29 -21.59 -4.62
CA ASN A 182 -1.86 -21.41 -4.48
C ASN A 182 -1.14 -22.65 -3.92
N GLN A 183 -1.85 -23.77 -3.71
CA GLN A 183 -1.32 -25.00 -3.12
C GLN A 183 -0.66 -24.79 -1.74
N VAL A 184 -1.21 -23.88 -0.92
CA VAL A 184 -0.72 -23.58 0.43
C VAL A 184 -1.64 -24.15 1.50
N THR A 185 -1.07 -24.44 2.67
CA THR A 185 -1.86 -24.94 3.80
C THR A 185 -2.69 -23.81 4.40
N VAL A 186 -3.98 -24.09 4.69
CA VAL A 186 -4.86 -23.20 5.43
C VAL A 186 -5.20 -23.83 6.78
N VAL A 187 -4.97 -23.10 7.86
CA VAL A 187 -5.37 -23.47 9.22
C VAL A 187 -6.67 -22.75 9.55
N SER A 188 -7.70 -23.54 9.88
CA SER A 188 -9.05 -23.07 10.20
C SER A 188 -9.67 -23.96 11.28
N GLN A 189 -10.62 -23.44 12.05
CA GLN A 189 -11.43 -24.21 12.99
C GLN A 189 -12.91 -23.86 12.81
N GLU A 190 -13.80 -24.86 12.82
CA GLU A 190 -15.24 -24.62 12.79
C GLU A 190 -15.69 -23.89 14.07
N ARG A 191 -16.14 -22.64 13.92
CA ARG A 191 -16.61 -21.77 15.04
C ARG A 191 -15.58 -21.60 16.17
N GLY A 192 -14.31 -21.45 15.80
CA GLY A 192 -13.20 -21.23 16.74
C GLY A 192 -13.00 -19.77 17.17
N ASP A 193 -12.24 -19.59 18.23
CA ASP A 193 -11.70 -18.29 18.65
C ASP A 193 -10.60 -17.84 17.66
N SER A 194 -10.67 -16.61 17.14
CA SER A 194 -9.71 -16.09 16.14
C SER A 194 -8.26 -16.22 16.61
N ALA A 195 -8.02 -15.88 17.88
CA ALA A 195 -6.71 -15.97 18.50
C ALA A 195 -6.19 -17.41 18.57
N ALA A 196 -7.05 -18.40 18.79
CA ALA A 196 -6.67 -19.81 18.84
C ALA A 196 -6.29 -20.34 17.45
N VAL A 197 -7.06 -20.00 16.41
CA VAL A 197 -6.74 -20.38 15.02
C VAL A 197 -5.37 -19.84 14.61
N ILE A 198 -5.09 -18.58 14.93
CA ILE A 198 -3.82 -17.94 14.59
C ILE A 198 -2.66 -18.53 15.40
N PHE A 199 -2.87 -18.86 16.68
CA PHE A 199 -1.88 -19.56 17.51
C PHE A 199 -1.50 -20.91 16.88
N ASP A 200 -2.48 -21.74 16.54
CA ASP A 200 -2.26 -23.06 15.94
C ASP A 200 -1.56 -22.94 14.58
N ALA A 201 -1.88 -21.90 13.80
CA ALA A 201 -1.23 -21.61 12.53
C ALA A 201 0.27 -21.32 12.68
N ILE A 202 0.64 -20.50 13.68
CA ILE A 202 2.04 -20.19 13.98
C ILE A 202 2.79 -21.46 14.43
N GLN A 203 2.21 -22.24 15.34
CA GLN A 203 2.81 -23.51 15.80
C GLN A 203 3.01 -24.51 14.65
N SER A 204 2.00 -24.62 13.77
CA SER A 204 2.07 -25.47 12.57
C SER A 204 3.18 -25.00 11.62
N ALA A 205 3.30 -23.69 11.39
CA ALA A 205 4.35 -23.11 10.57
C ALA A 205 5.75 -23.36 11.13
N GLN A 206 5.96 -23.20 12.45
CA GLN A 206 7.22 -23.55 13.10
C GLN A 206 7.56 -25.04 12.92
N SER A 207 6.59 -25.94 13.15
CA SER A 207 6.81 -27.39 13.03
C SER A 207 7.16 -27.86 11.63
N LYS A 208 6.66 -27.14 10.61
CA LYS A 208 6.84 -27.45 9.18
C LYS A 208 7.94 -26.60 8.53
N ASN A 209 8.61 -25.75 9.31
CA ASN A 209 9.61 -24.79 8.82
C ASN A 209 9.10 -23.92 7.67
N ILE A 210 7.87 -23.42 7.80
CA ILE A 210 7.23 -22.50 6.84
C ILE A 210 7.84 -21.10 6.99
N ASP A 211 8.05 -20.40 5.89
CA ASP A 211 8.69 -19.08 5.90
C ASP A 211 7.74 -17.96 6.35
N ILE A 212 6.49 -17.98 5.89
CA ILE A 212 5.53 -16.88 6.08
C ILE A 212 4.19 -17.40 6.58
N VAL A 213 3.63 -16.72 7.58
CA VAL A 213 2.25 -16.91 8.03
C VAL A 213 1.45 -15.65 7.74
N LEU A 214 0.39 -15.77 6.93
CA LEU A 214 -0.58 -14.70 6.69
C LEU A 214 -1.84 -14.96 7.53
N ALA A 215 -2.09 -14.10 8.51
CA ALA A 215 -3.24 -14.22 9.40
C ALA A 215 -4.36 -13.26 9.02
N ASP A 216 -5.49 -13.80 8.56
CA ASP A 216 -6.73 -13.02 8.36
C ASP A 216 -7.37 -12.71 9.70
N THR A 217 -8.15 -11.63 9.76
CA THR A 217 -8.86 -11.21 10.96
C THR A 217 -10.27 -10.75 10.64
N ALA A 218 -11.15 -10.78 11.65
CA ALA A 218 -12.48 -10.19 11.52
C ALA A 218 -12.37 -8.68 11.21
N GLY A 219 -13.21 -8.18 10.30
CA GLY A 219 -13.29 -6.75 9.99
C GLY A 219 -14.53 -6.03 10.55
N ARG A 220 -15.40 -6.74 11.27
CA ARG A 220 -16.58 -6.15 11.91
C ARG A 220 -17.02 -6.98 13.12
N LEU A 221 -17.10 -6.30 14.25
CA LEU A 221 -17.82 -6.74 15.44
C LEU A 221 -18.95 -5.76 15.75
N PRO A 222 -19.88 -6.07 16.68
CA PRO A 222 -21.05 -5.23 16.97
C PRO A 222 -20.71 -3.76 17.24
N THR A 223 -19.51 -3.49 17.77
CA THR A 223 -18.95 -2.14 17.90
C THR A 223 -17.47 -2.12 17.51
N GLN A 224 -16.97 -0.94 17.14
CA GLN A 224 -15.54 -0.73 16.88
C GLN A 224 -14.69 -1.07 18.11
N LYS A 225 -15.20 -0.81 19.32
CA LYS A 225 -14.50 -1.15 20.58
C LYS A 225 -14.32 -2.66 20.74
N HIS A 226 -15.34 -3.46 20.41
CA HIS A 226 -15.22 -4.92 20.43
C HIS A 226 -14.21 -5.41 19.39
N LEU A 227 -14.23 -4.83 18.17
CA LEU A 227 -13.25 -5.14 17.12
C LEU A 227 -11.82 -4.92 17.61
N MET A 228 -11.53 -3.75 18.18
CA MET A 228 -10.17 -3.44 18.66
C MET A 228 -9.74 -4.37 19.79
N ALA A 229 -10.62 -4.65 20.76
CA ALA A 229 -10.31 -5.54 21.87
C ALA A 229 -9.99 -6.99 21.41
N GLU A 230 -10.71 -7.47 20.39
CA GLU A 230 -10.46 -8.79 19.79
C GLU A 230 -9.12 -8.82 19.06
N LEU A 231 -8.81 -7.80 18.26
CA LEU A 231 -7.53 -7.73 17.55
C LEU A 231 -6.34 -7.59 18.51
N GLU A 232 -6.49 -6.82 19.60
CA GLU A 232 -5.49 -6.75 20.67
C GLU A 232 -5.28 -8.11 21.34
N LYS A 233 -6.35 -8.88 21.55
CA LYS A 233 -6.27 -10.24 22.08
C LYS A 233 -5.51 -11.15 21.13
N VAL A 234 -5.83 -11.12 19.84
CA VAL A 234 -5.11 -11.86 18.79
C VAL A 234 -3.62 -11.52 18.85
N LYS A 235 -3.25 -10.24 18.82
CA LYS A 235 -1.85 -9.80 18.91
C LYS A 235 -1.15 -10.35 20.16
N ARG A 236 -1.78 -10.28 21.34
CA ARG A 236 -1.22 -10.83 22.58
C ARG A 236 -1.02 -12.34 22.54
N VAL A 237 -1.90 -13.08 21.87
CA VAL A 237 -1.81 -14.54 21.75
C VAL A 237 -0.73 -14.94 20.75
N MET A 238 -0.57 -14.20 19.65
CA MET A 238 0.53 -14.41 18.70
C MET A 238 1.89 -14.32 19.39
N SER A 239 2.10 -13.32 20.24
CA SER A 239 3.36 -13.16 20.98
C SER A 239 3.63 -14.28 21.99
N LYS A 240 2.63 -15.10 22.34
CA LYS A 240 2.83 -16.31 23.17
C LYS A 240 3.25 -17.53 22.33
N ALA A 241 2.94 -17.56 21.04
CA ALA A 241 3.38 -18.62 20.13
C ALA A 241 4.86 -18.41 19.75
N ILE A 242 5.23 -17.15 19.47
CA ILE A 242 6.62 -16.76 19.24
C ILE A 242 6.81 -15.28 19.63
N ASP A 243 7.87 -14.97 20.36
CA ASP A 243 8.11 -13.63 20.91
C ASP A 243 8.18 -12.53 19.84
N THR A 244 8.56 -12.88 18.60
CA THR A 244 8.65 -11.95 17.48
C THR A 244 7.31 -11.66 16.79
N ALA A 245 6.24 -12.41 17.10
CA ALA A 245 4.96 -12.28 16.39
C ALA A 245 4.00 -11.26 17.04
N PRO A 246 3.23 -10.52 16.21
CA PRO A 246 3.38 -10.39 14.76
C PRO A 246 4.67 -9.63 14.41
N ASN A 247 5.37 -10.10 13.37
CA ASN A 247 6.50 -9.37 12.79
C ASN A 247 6.00 -8.08 12.14
N GLU A 248 4.82 -8.16 11.51
CA GLU A 248 4.19 -7.06 10.80
C GLU A 248 2.68 -7.02 11.07
N VAL A 249 2.19 -5.86 11.48
CA VAL A 249 0.76 -5.53 11.44
C VAL A 249 0.47 -4.71 10.20
N THR A 250 -0.20 -5.31 9.22
CA THR A 250 -0.59 -4.65 7.96
C THR A 250 -2.05 -4.23 8.03
N LEU A 251 -2.31 -2.93 7.88
CA LEU A 251 -3.65 -2.38 7.79
C LEU A 251 -4.09 -2.27 6.33
N VAL A 252 -5.19 -2.95 5.97
CA VAL A 252 -5.81 -2.85 4.65
C VAL A 252 -6.91 -1.78 4.66
N ILE A 253 -6.80 -0.81 3.76
CA ILE A 253 -7.69 0.36 3.68
C ILE A 253 -8.28 0.45 2.27
N ASP A 254 -9.58 0.72 2.19
CA ASP A 254 -10.27 1.00 0.93
C ASP A 254 -10.10 2.48 0.55
N ALA A 255 -9.52 2.75 -0.62
CA ALA A 255 -9.30 4.10 -1.13
C ALA A 255 -10.61 4.90 -1.30
N ASN A 256 -11.75 4.23 -1.49
CA ASN A 256 -13.07 4.89 -1.61
C ASN A 256 -13.55 5.58 -0.32
N THR A 257 -12.93 5.24 0.81
CA THR A 257 -13.32 5.79 2.11
C THR A 257 -12.83 7.24 2.29
N GLY A 258 -11.90 7.73 1.46
CA GLY A 258 -11.42 9.11 1.50
C GLY A 258 -10.89 9.48 2.88
N GLN A 259 -11.34 10.60 3.44
CA GLN A 259 -10.90 11.07 4.77
C GLN A 259 -11.19 10.10 5.93
N ASN A 260 -12.17 9.19 5.79
CA ASN A 260 -12.43 8.17 6.82
C ASN A 260 -11.26 7.20 6.99
N ALA A 261 -10.39 7.05 5.97
CA ALA A 261 -9.17 6.28 6.06
C ALA A 261 -8.25 6.76 7.19
N ILE A 262 -8.14 8.09 7.39
CA ILE A 262 -7.24 8.67 8.39
C ILE A 262 -7.69 8.28 9.81
N GLU A 263 -8.98 8.37 10.09
CA GLU A 263 -9.53 7.99 11.40
C GLU A 263 -9.41 6.48 11.65
N GLN A 264 -9.53 5.67 10.59
CA GLN A 264 -9.26 4.24 10.68
C GLN A 264 -7.79 3.98 11.02
N VAL A 265 -6.84 4.59 10.30
CA VAL A 265 -5.40 4.46 10.61
C VAL A 265 -5.14 4.79 12.06
N LYS A 266 -5.62 5.95 12.55
CA LYS A 266 -5.45 6.37 13.95
C LYS A 266 -6.00 5.34 14.94
N SER A 267 -7.20 4.82 14.68
CA SER A 267 -7.86 3.86 15.56
C SER A 267 -7.13 2.51 15.62
N PHE A 268 -6.77 1.95 14.46
CA PHE A 268 -6.07 0.67 14.36
C PHE A 268 -4.62 0.79 14.85
N ASP A 269 -3.92 1.88 14.54
CA ASP A 269 -2.55 2.11 15.00
C ASP A 269 -2.48 2.24 16.52
N LYS A 270 -3.42 2.95 17.14
CA LYS A 270 -3.51 3.04 18.60
C LYS A 270 -3.71 1.68 19.28
N ALA A 271 -4.50 0.79 18.68
CA ALA A 271 -4.80 -0.53 19.24
C ALA A 271 -3.69 -1.56 18.97
N LEU A 272 -3.13 -1.55 17.75
CA LEU A 272 -2.28 -2.64 17.27
C LEU A 272 -0.85 -2.24 16.99
N GLY A 273 -0.53 -0.94 16.87
CA GLY A 273 0.77 -0.47 16.36
C GLY A 273 0.97 -0.96 14.93
N VAL A 274 0.38 -0.25 13.97
CA VAL A 274 0.42 -0.62 12.55
C VAL A 274 1.83 -0.37 12.00
N ASP A 275 2.38 -1.40 11.34
CA ASP A 275 3.72 -1.37 10.75
C ASP A 275 3.68 -1.03 9.25
N SER A 276 2.59 -1.37 8.56
CA SER A 276 2.44 -1.10 7.12
C SER A 276 0.97 -0.94 6.71
N ILE A 277 0.76 -0.31 5.55
CA ILE A 277 -0.55 -0.10 4.94
C ILE A 277 -0.60 -0.77 3.56
N VAL A 278 -1.74 -1.36 3.24
CA VAL A 278 -2.13 -1.71 1.87
C VAL A 278 -3.37 -0.91 1.51
N LEU A 279 -3.29 -0.11 0.45
CA LEU A 279 -4.43 0.65 -0.05
C LEU A 279 -5.09 -0.10 -1.20
N THR A 280 -6.37 -0.44 -1.12
CA THR A 280 -7.09 -1.18 -2.16
C THR A 280 -8.07 -0.31 -2.93
N LYS A 281 -8.56 -0.83 -4.07
CA LYS A 281 -9.61 -0.23 -4.90
C LYS A 281 -9.27 1.17 -5.42
N LEU A 282 -7.98 1.39 -5.69
CA LEU A 282 -7.52 2.68 -6.20
C LEU A 282 -8.05 2.96 -7.62
N ASP A 283 -8.27 1.89 -8.39
CA ASP A 283 -8.89 1.85 -9.71
C ASP A 283 -10.33 2.39 -9.77
N GLY A 284 -11.07 2.22 -8.68
CA GLY A 284 -12.48 2.61 -8.62
C GLY A 284 -12.72 4.04 -8.13
N THR A 285 -11.68 4.83 -7.84
CA THR A 285 -11.85 6.03 -7.02
C THR A 285 -11.12 7.28 -7.48
N ALA A 286 -11.69 8.43 -7.12
CA ALA A 286 -11.08 9.75 -7.26
C ALA A 286 -10.56 10.32 -5.93
N LYS A 287 -10.53 9.49 -4.89
CA LYS A 287 -10.28 9.89 -3.49
C LYS A 287 -8.88 9.53 -2.99
N GLY A 288 -7.93 9.36 -3.91
CA GLY A 288 -6.54 9.03 -3.59
C GLY A 288 -5.81 10.08 -2.74
N GLY A 289 -6.37 11.28 -2.57
CA GLY A 289 -5.80 12.32 -1.72
C GLY A 289 -5.66 11.91 -0.24
N CYS A 290 -6.40 10.90 0.22
CA CYS A 290 -6.35 10.49 1.63
C CYS A 290 -4.95 10.07 2.09
N LEU A 291 -4.07 9.63 1.18
CA LEU A 291 -2.69 9.26 1.46
C LEU A 291 -1.86 10.42 2.03
N PHE A 292 -2.12 11.66 1.60
CA PHE A 292 -1.43 12.83 2.13
C PHE A 292 -1.81 13.10 3.60
N GLY A 293 -3.07 12.88 3.95
CA GLY A 293 -3.52 12.98 5.34
C GLY A 293 -2.97 11.87 6.23
N VAL A 294 -2.80 10.66 5.69
CA VAL A 294 -2.10 9.57 6.40
C VAL A 294 -0.64 9.94 6.65
N ALA A 295 0.05 10.48 5.64
CA ALA A 295 1.43 10.95 5.76
C ALA A 295 1.62 12.05 6.81
N GLU A 296 0.60 12.86 7.07
CA GLU A 296 0.66 13.89 8.11
C GLU A 296 0.55 13.30 9.52
N TYR A 297 -0.31 12.28 9.70
CA TYR A 297 -0.52 11.65 10.99
C TYR A 297 0.74 10.89 11.47
N ARG A 298 1.28 10.02 10.61
CA ARG A 298 2.46 9.20 10.93
C ARG A 298 3.09 8.66 9.63
N ASP A 299 4.41 8.54 9.63
CA ASP A 299 5.17 7.94 8.52
C ASP A 299 5.06 6.39 8.51
N ILE A 300 3.82 5.87 8.42
CA ILE A 300 3.56 4.43 8.28
C ILE A 300 3.67 4.06 6.80
N PRO A 301 4.57 3.13 6.43
CA PRO A 301 4.81 2.85 5.03
C PRO A 301 3.64 2.17 4.34
N ILE A 302 3.32 2.65 3.14
CA ILE A 302 2.39 1.98 2.23
C ILE A 302 3.23 0.99 1.44
N LYS A 303 3.03 -0.31 1.65
CA LYS A 303 3.81 -1.34 0.94
C LYS A 303 3.22 -1.65 -0.42
N TYR A 304 1.90 -1.70 -0.50
CA TYR A 304 1.20 -2.09 -1.72
C TYR A 304 -0.03 -1.24 -1.99
N VAL A 305 -0.36 -1.14 -3.28
CA VAL A 305 -1.65 -0.64 -3.75
C VAL A 305 -2.37 -1.70 -4.58
N GLY A 306 -3.67 -1.83 -4.34
CA GLY A 306 -4.60 -2.64 -5.11
C GLY A 306 -5.24 -1.79 -6.21
N ILE A 307 -4.99 -2.16 -7.45
CA ILE A 307 -5.36 -1.39 -8.66
C ILE A 307 -6.32 -2.16 -9.57
N GLY A 308 -7.01 -3.15 -9.01
CA GLY A 308 -7.96 -4.00 -9.71
C GLY A 308 -8.28 -5.28 -8.95
N GLU A 309 -9.12 -6.12 -9.54
CA GLU A 309 -9.60 -7.39 -8.97
C GLU A 309 -8.72 -8.59 -9.33
N GLY A 310 -7.90 -8.46 -10.37
CA GLY A 310 -6.96 -9.48 -10.82
C GLY A 310 -5.92 -9.82 -9.75
N ILE A 311 -5.40 -11.04 -9.83
CA ILE A 311 -4.44 -11.57 -8.84
C ILE A 311 -3.10 -10.81 -8.86
N GLU A 312 -2.75 -10.23 -10.01
CA GLU A 312 -1.55 -9.40 -10.21
C GLU A 312 -1.77 -7.92 -9.85
N ASP A 313 -3.02 -7.52 -9.58
CA ASP A 313 -3.37 -6.11 -9.40
C ASP A 313 -3.08 -5.66 -7.95
N LEU A 314 -2.00 -6.16 -7.35
CA LEU A 314 -1.42 -5.67 -6.10
C LEU A 314 0.03 -5.35 -6.38
N ILE A 315 0.35 -4.08 -6.55
CA ILE A 315 1.70 -3.65 -6.92
C ILE A 315 2.36 -2.90 -5.76
N PRO A 316 3.70 -2.89 -5.68
CA PRO A 316 4.40 -2.05 -4.72
C PRO A 316 4.01 -0.58 -4.88
N PHE A 317 3.88 0.13 -3.76
CA PHE A 317 3.59 1.56 -3.80
C PHE A 317 4.81 2.37 -4.27
N SER A 318 4.58 3.26 -5.21
CA SER A 318 5.56 4.21 -5.72
C SER A 318 4.96 5.61 -5.62
N ALA A 319 5.55 6.45 -4.77
CA ALA A 319 5.10 7.84 -4.63
C ALA A 319 5.32 8.62 -5.93
N GLU A 320 6.40 8.33 -6.66
CA GLU A 320 6.69 8.95 -7.95
C GLU A 320 5.62 8.59 -8.98
N ASP A 321 5.35 7.29 -9.19
CA ASP A 321 4.33 6.87 -10.15
C ASP A 321 2.93 7.37 -9.77
N PHE A 322 2.60 7.37 -8.47
CA PHE A 322 1.33 7.88 -7.97
C PHE A 322 1.14 9.37 -8.28
N ILE A 323 2.17 10.18 -8.02
CA ILE A 323 2.13 11.63 -8.28
C ILE A 323 2.13 11.88 -9.79
N ASP A 324 2.98 11.18 -10.55
CA ASP A 324 3.05 11.35 -12.00
C ASP A 324 1.72 11.04 -12.67
N ALA A 325 1.11 9.89 -12.36
CA ALA A 325 -0.19 9.50 -12.92
C ALA A 325 -1.33 10.47 -12.54
N MET A 326 -1.22 11.17 -11.40
CA MET A 326 -2.19 12.18 -10.98
C MET A 326 -2.05 13.51 -11.75
N PHE A 327 -0.85 13.84 -12.22
CA PHE A 327 -0.54 15.09 -12.94
C PHE A 327 -0.34 14.90 -14.46
N GLU A 328 -0.37 13.65 -14.95
CA GLU A 328 -0.33 13.31 -16.37
C GLU A 328 -1.52 13.93 -17.13
N GLU A 329 -1.29 14.42 -18.35
CA GLU A 329 -2.28 15.14 -19.18
C GLU A 329 -3.03 14.21 -20.13
#